data_AF-A0AAW9EDV7-F1
#
_entry.id   AF-A0AAW9EDV7-F1
#
_cell.length_a   1.000
_cell.length_b   1.000
_cell.length_c   1.000
_cell.angle_alpha   90.00
_cell.angle_beta   90.00
_cell.angle_gamma   90.00
#
_symmetry.space_group_name_H-M   'P 1'
#
loop_
_entity.id
_entity.type
_entity.pdbx_description
1 polymer ?
#
loop_
_entity_poly.entity_id
_entity_poly.type
_entity_poly.pdbx_seq_one_letter_code
_entity_poly.pdbx_strand_id
1 'polypeptide(L)'
;CNQLPVHPRHPYVGDLVHTAFSGSHQDAIRKGFAQQKEDAIWEVPYLPIDPADIGRDYEAVIRVNSQSGKGGITFLLEQEYGIS
;
A
#
# COMPACT_ATOMS: atom_id res chain seq x y z
N CYS A 1 -27.19 3.48 -14.30
CA CYS A 1 -26.38 2.98 -13.17
C CYS A 1 -27.19 3.03 -11.88
N ASN A 2 -26.84 2.22 -10.87
CA ASN A 2 -27.71 1.85 -9.74
C ASN A 2 -27.86 2.95 -8.67
N GLN A 3 -27.12 4.06 -8.78
CA GLN A 3 -27.10 5.16 -7.80
C GLN A 3 -26.75 4.72 -6.37
N LEU A 4 -26.11 3.56 -6.23
CA LEU A 4 -25.63 3.03 -4.96
C LEU A 4 -24.10 3.04 -4.95
N PRO A 5 -23.46 3.46 -3.85
CA PRO A 5 -22.01 3.42 -3.73
C PRO A 5 -21.51 1.97 -3.70
N VAL A 6 -20.32 1.75 -4.23
CA VAL A 6 -19.59 0.49 -4.04
C VAL A 6 -19.07 0.45 -2.61
N HIS A 7 -19.20 -0.71 -1.95
CA HIS A 7 -18.72 -0.85 -0.58
C HIS A 7 -17.17 -0.75 -0.53
N PRO A 8 -16.55 -0.08 0.46
CA PRO A 8 -15.09 0.08 0.52
C PRO A 8 -14.28 -1.23 0.59
N ARG A 9 -14.92 -2.34 0.97
CA ARG A 9 -14.33 -3.68 1.01
C ARG A 9 -14.84 -4.59 -0.10
N HIS A 10 -15.53 -4.04 -1.10
CA HIS A 10 -15.97 -4.81 -2.26
C HIS A 10 -14.73 -5.33 -3.01
N PRO A 11 -14.64 -6.64 -3.30
CA PRO A 11 -13.46 -7.22 -3.94
C PRO A 11 -13.03 -6.43 -5.18
N TYR A 12 -11.71 -6.26 -5.33
CA TYR A 12 -11.04 -5.57 -6.46
C TYR A 12 -11.26 -4.06 -6.58
N VAL A 13 -12.47 -3.55 -6.33
CA VAL A 13 -12.85 -2.16 -6.65
C VAL A 13 -13.16 -1.28 -5.44
N GLY A 14 -13.28 -1.87 -4.25
CA GLY A 14 -13.48 -1.12 -3.01
C GLY A 14 -12.22 -0.38 -2.58
N ASP A 15 -12.39 0.80 -1.99
CA ASP A 15 -11.29 1.72 -1.69
C ASP A 15 -10.22 1.18 -0.72
N LEU A 16 -10.50 0.11 0.03
CA LEU A 16 -9.59 -0.43 1.06
C LEU A 16 -8.92 -1.75 0.67
N VAL A 17 -9.21 -2.30 -0.53
CA VAL A 17 -8.81 -3.68 -0.85
C VAL A 17 -7.35 -3.82 -1.26
N HIS A 18 -6.70 -2.72 -1.67
CA HIS A 18 -5.26 -2.65 -1.99
C HIS A 18 -4.48 -1.84 -0.96
N THR A 19 -5.00 -1.74 0.28
CA THR A 19 -4.40 -0.94 1.35
C THR A 19 -3.80 -1.84 2.43
N ALA A 20 -2.55 -1.56 2.83
CA ALA A 20 -1.93 -2.23 3.98
C ALA A 20 -1.78 -1.27 5.17
N PHE A 21 -2.39 -1.65 6.30
CA PHE A 21 -2.34 -0.89 7.56
C PHE A 21 -1.28 -1.42 8.55
N SER A 22 -0.81 -2.65 8.36
CA SER A 22 0.22 -3.26 9.21
C SER A 22 1.60 -2.93 8.66
N GLY A 23 2.50 -2.43 9.52
CA GLY A 23 3.90 -2.20 9.14
C GLY A 23 4.61 -3.46 8.65
N SER A 24 4.29 -4.64 9.20
CA SER A 24 4.86 -5.91 8.71
C SER A 24 4.35 -6.29 7.32
N HIS A 25 3.08 -6.01 7.01
CA HIS A 25 2.55 -6.22 5.66
C HIS A 25 3.18 -5.23 4.68
N GLN A 26 3.32 -3.96 5.07
CA GLN A 26 3.98 -2.93 4.25
C GLN A 26 5.43 -3.32 3.94
N ASP A 27 6.16 -3.86 4.92
CA ASP A 27 7.54 -4.33 4.71
C ASP A 27 7.60 -5.53 3.74
N ALA A 28 6.74 -6.52 3.92
CA ALA A 28 6.68 -7.68 3.02
C ALA A 28 6.28 -7.28 1.59
N ILE A 29 5.31 -6.38 1.44
CA ILE A 29 4.87 -5.84 0.14
C ILE A 29 6.02 -5.08 -0.52
N ARG A 30 6.72 -4.20 0.21
CA ARG A 30 7.89 -3.47 -0.30
C ARG A 30 8.97 -4.42 -0.82
N LYS A 31 9.27 -5.49 -0.06
CA LYS A 31 10.23 -6.53 -0.47
C LYS A 31 9.78 -7.32 -1.69
N GLY A 32 8.47 -7.56 -1.82
CA GLY A 32 7.86 -8.17 -3.00
C GLY A 32 8.02 -7.28 -4.23
N PHE A 33 7.61 -6.02 -4.15
CA PHE A 33 7.77 -5.04 -5.24
C PHE A 33 9.23 -4.88 -5.69
N ALA A 34 10.19 -4.86 -4.74
CA ALA A 34 11.61 -4.74 -5.08
C ALA A 34 12.18 -5.95 -5.85
N GLN A 35 11.54 -7.12 -5.75
CA GLN A 35 11.94 -8.35 -6.44
C GLN A 35 11.10 -8.64 -7.69
N GLN A 36 9.88 -8.06 -7.77
CA GLN A 36 8.98 -8.21 -8.89
C GLN A 36 9.62 -7.68 -10.18
N LYS A 37 9.47 -8.44 -11.28
CA LYS A 37 9.87 -8.02 -12.62
C LYS A 37 8.62 -7.85 -13.48
N GLU A 38 8.66 -6.92 -14.43
CA GLU A 38 7.50 -6.55 -15.26
C GLU A 38 6.85 -7.76 -15.96
N ASP A 39 7.65 -8.67 -16.52
CA ASP A 39 7.14 -9.86 -17.25
C ASP A 39 7.13 -11.15 -16.41
N ALA A 40 7.37 -11.06 -15.10
CA ALA A 40 7.34 -12.23 -14.22
C ALA A 40 5.92 -12.51 -13.70
N ILE A 41 5.71 -13.73 -13.20
CA ILE A 41 4.51 -14.05 -12.42
C ILE A 41 4.45 -13.09 -11.22
N TRP A 42 3.25 -12.63 -10.89
CA TRP A 42 3.02 -11.76 -9.75
C TRP A 42 3.28 -12.49 -8.43
N GLU A 43 4.25 -12.03 -7.64
CA GLU A 43 4.68 -12.67 -6.39
C GLU A 43 4.80 -11.67 -5.22
N VAL A 44 3.98 -10.62 -5.20
CA VAL A 44 3.97 -9.64 -4.09
C VAL A 44 3.07 -10.13 -2.95
N PRO A 45 3.59 -10.34 -1.72
CA PRO A 45 2.80 -10.83 -0.59
C PRO A 45 1.61 -9.93 -0.28
N TYR A 46 0.48 -10.54 0.14
CA TYR A 46 -0.77 -9.86 0.54
C TYR A 46 -1.52 -9.11 -0.58
N LEU A 47 -0.94 -8.96 -1.77
CA LEU A 47 -1.62 -8.44 -2.96
C LEU A 47 -1.91 -9.61 -3.90
N PRO A 48 -3.19 -9.99 -4.13
CA PRO A 48 -3.53 -11.14 -4.96
C PRO A 48 -3.26 -10.91 -6.46
N ILE A 49 -3.21 -9.64 -6.88
CA ILE A 49 -2.92 -9.18 -8.25
C ILE A 49 -2.12 -7.89 -8.17
N ASP A 50 -1.52 -7.46 -9.28
CA ASP A 50 -1.06 -6.09 -9.41
C ASP A 50 -2.28 -5.14 -9.46
N PRO A 51 -2.43 -4.18 -8.54
CA PRO A 51 -3.50 -3.18 -8.63
C PRO A 51 -3.46 -2.40 -9.96
N ALA A 52 -2.27 -2.21 -10.54
CA ALA A 52 -2.10 -1.47 -11.79
C ALA A 52 -2.80 -2.16 -12.97
N ASP A 53 -2.90 -3.49 -12.96
CA ASP A 53 -3.59 -4.28 -13.99
C ASP A 53 -5.08 -3.92 -14.14
N ILE A 54 -5.67 -3.34 -13.09
CA ILE A 54 -7.06 -2.89 -13.06
C ILE A 54 -7.21 -1.37 -12.90
N GLY A 55 -6.14 -0.62 -13.16
CA GLY A 55 -6.13 0.85 -13.08
C GLY A 55 -6.29 1.37 -11.64
N ARG A 56 -5.71 0.66 -10.68
CA ARG A 56 -5.68 1.03 -9.25
C ARG A 56 -4.23 1.07 -8.77
N ASP A 57 -4.05 1.64 -7.58
CA ASP A 57 -2.74 1.74 -6.94
C ASP A 57 -2.73 1.01 -5.58
N TYR A 58 -1.54 0.61 -5.14
CA TYR A 58 -1.31 0.14 -3.78
C TYR A 58 -1.12 1.33 -2.82
N GLU A 59 -1.81 1.30 -1.68
CA GLU A 59 -1.70 2.35 -0.65
C GLU A 59 -1.09 1.80 0.66
N ALA A 60 0.04 2.37 1.07
CA ALA A 60 0.64 2.13 2.38
C ALA A 60 0.22 3.24 3.37
N VAL A 61 -0.79 2.97 4.20
CA VAL A 61 -1.27 3.95 5.18
C VAL A 61 -0.41 3.88 6.45
N ILE A 62 0.38 4.91 6.71
CA ILE A 62 1.13 5.08 7.97
C ILE A 62 0.23 5.76 8.99
N ARG A 63 -0.10 5.08 10.08
CA ARG A 63 -0.72 5.72 11.24
C ARG A 63 0.36 6.30 12.14
N VAL A 64 0.54 7.62 12.10
CA VAL A 64 1.29 8.35 13.13
C VAL A 64 0.38 8.47 14.34
N ASN A 65 0.63 7.70 15.41
CA ASN A 65 -0.02 7.96 16.68
C ASN A 65 0.77 9.02 17.45
N SER A 66 0.09 9.78 18.31
CA SER A 66 0.65 10.86 19.12
C SER A 66 1.69 10.40 20.16
N GLN A 67 2.01 9.09 20.24
CA GLN A 67 3.00 8.53 21.16
C GLN A 67 4.41 8.41 20.54
N SER A 68 4.54 8.45 19.21
CA SER A 68 5.81 8.25 18.48
C SER A 68 6.49 9.56 18.03
N GLY A 69 6.07 10.71 18.60
CA GLY A 69 6.30 12.07 18.10
C GLY A 69 7.73 12.58 17.90
N LYS A 70 8.75 11.74 17.89
CA LYS A 70 10.12 12.12 17.48
C LYS A 70 10.75 11.20 16.42
N GLY A 71 10.35 9.92 16.34
CA GLY A 71 10.91 8.97 15.37
C GLY A 71 10.19 8.94 14.02
N GLY A 72 8.87 9.18 14.02
CA GLY A 72 8.07 9.16 12.79
C GLY A 72 8.33 10.34 11.85
N ILE A 73 8.81 11.47 12.38
CA ILE A 73 9.10 12.67 11.59
C ILE A 73 10.37 12.45 10.75
N THR A 74 11.41 11.83 11.30
CA THR A 74 12.65 11.52 10.56
C THR A 74 12.38 10.56 9.40
N PHE A 75 11.56 9.52 9.60
CA PHE A 75 11.20 8.59 8.53
C PHE A 75 10.35 9.25 7.42
N LEU A 76 9.42 10.14 7.79
CA LEU A 76 8.65 10.91 6.80
C LEU A 76 9.53 11.89 6.02
N LEU A 77 10.51 12.52 6.67
CA LEU A 77 11.47 13.43 6.02
C LEU A 77 12.41 12.69 5.06
N GLU A 78 12.91 11.51 5.44
CA GLU A 78 13.73 10.66 4.57
C GLU A 78 12.95 10.22 3.32
N GLN A 79 11.66 9.88 3.48
CA GLN A 79 10.83 9.37 2.39
C GLN A 79 10.28 10.47 1.45
N GLU A 80 9.95 11.66 1.95
CA GLU A 80 9.41 12.76 1.11
C GLU A 80 10.48 13.72 0.56
N TYR A 81 11.60 13.93 1.27
CA TYR A 81 12.58 14.97 0.90
C TYR A 81 13.95 14.44 0.49
N GLY A 82 14.21 13.13 0.58
CA GLY A 82 15.47 12.53 0.12
C GLY A 82 16.72 13.07 0.84
N ILE A 83 16.57 13.57 2.06
CA ILE A 83 17.68 14.12 2.85
C ILE A 83 18.23 12.99 3.73
N SER A 84 19.47 12.58 3.43
CA SER A 84 20.32 11.71 4.26
C SER A 84 20.96 12.47 5.42
#